data_AF-A0A2U9IU61-F1
#
_entry.id   AF-A0A2U9IU61-F1
#
_cell.length_a   1.000
_cell.length_b   1.000
_cell.length_c   1.000
_cell.angle_alpha   90.00
_cell.angle_beta   90.00
_cell.angle_gamma   90.00
#
_symmetry.space_group_name_H-M   'P 1'
#
loop_
_entity.id
_entity.type
_entity.pdbx_description
1 polymer ?
#
loop_
_entity_poly.entity_id
_entity_poly.type
_entity_poly.pdbx_seq_one_letter_code
_entity_poly.pdbx_strand_id
1 'polypeptide(L)'
;MKAQGKFDGLCEPRNPGGIATYGYVIYLAEGKIEGMGLASVPWDSNSTNNVAEYMGVICMMKRMLSLGVTEPHIMGDSQLVIKQLNGEYSVKSKRIIPLFNEAKRLLEKFHSARVEWIPREENKEADRMTRLAYDLVLKGKLKKVGCVD
;
A
#
# COMPACT_ATOMS: atom_id res chain seq x y z
N MET A 1 13.18 10.34 12.50
CA MET A 1 12.62 11.36 11.57
C MET A 1 11.11 11.18 11.43
N LYS A 2 10.35 12.28 11.36
CA LYS A 2 8.90 12.27 11.07
C LYS A 2 8.65 12.35 9.57
N ALA A 3 7.63 11.66 9.08
CA ALA A 3 7.19 11.75 7.68
C ALA A 3 5.71 11.40 7.58
N GLN A 4 5.06 11.91 6.53
CA GLN A 4 3.69 11.51 6.18
C GLN A 4 3.74 10.58 4.98
N GLY A 5 2.83 9.61 4.90
CA GLY A 5 2.71 8.73 3.75
C GLY A 5 1.28 8.41 3.43
N LYS A 6 0.97 8.40 2.14
CA LYS A 6 -0.32 8.01 1.58
C LYS A 6 -0.14 6.75 0.74
N PHE A 7 -1.00 5.75 0.92
CA PHE A 7 -1.01 4.53 0.11
C PHE A 7 -2.38 4.31 -0.52
N ASP A 8 -2.40 3.59 -1.63
CA ASP A 8 -3.61 3.12 -2.32
C ASP A 8 -3.35 1.78 -3.00
N GLY A 9 -4.43 1.06 -3.32
CA GLY A 9 -4.43 -0.17 -4.09
C GLY A 9 -5.61 -0.24 -5.04
N LEU A 10 -5.39 -0.73 -6.26
CA LEU A 10 -6.45 -1.03 -7.22
C LEU A 10 -6.41 -2.50 -7.64
N CYS A 11 -7.57 -3.02 -8.08
CA CYS A 11 -7.64 -4.29 -8.78
C CYS A 11 -8.71 -4.23 -9.88
N GLU A 12 -8.28 -4.22 -11.13
CA GLU A 12 -9.13 -4.01 -12.30
C GLU A 12 -8.80 -4.99 -13.44
N PRO A 13 -9.72 -5.23 -14.39
CA PRO A 13 -11.09 -4.72 -14.46
C PRO A 13 -12.08 -5.48 -13.55
N ARG A 14 -11.63 -6.50 -12.82
CA ARG A 14 -12.47 -7.30 -11.92
C ARG A 14 -11.77 -7.57 -10.59
N ASN A 15 -12.56 -7.74 -9.54
CA ASN A 15 -12.09 -8.01 -8.18
C ASN A 15 -12.97 -9.10 -7.54
N PRO A 16 -12.45 -10.31 -7.22
CA PRO A 16 -11.08 -10.79 -7.44
C PRO A 16 -10.76 -11.09 -8.93
N GLY A 17 -9.48 -11.33 -9.24
CA GLY A 17 -9.06 -11.91 -10.51
C GLY A 17 -8.60 -10.91 -11.57
N GLY A 18 -8.41 -9.65 -11.23
CA GLY A 18 -7.88 -8.61 -12.09
C GLY A 18 -6.36 -8.47 -11.98
N ILE A 19 -5.86 -7.31 -12.38
CA ILE A 19 -4.50 -6.85 -12.17
C ILE A 19 -4.51 -5.98 -10.91
N ALA A 20 -3.85 -6.45 -9.86
CA ALA A 20 -3.74 -5.75 -8.60
C ALA A 20 -2.45 -4.92 -8.57
N THR A 21 -2.55 -3.59 -8.54
CA THR A 21 -1.41 -2.67 -8.43
C THR A 21 -1.57 -1.75 -7.25
N TYR A 22 -0.44 -1.35 -6.67
CA TYR A 22 -0.40 -0.45 -5.51
C TYR A 22 0.39 0.81 -5.86
N GLY A 23 0.17 1.85 -5.05
CA GLY A 23 0.79 3.16 -5.18
C GLY A 23 0.98 3.78 -3.82
N TYR A 24 2.03 4.60 -3.67
CA TYR A 24 2.24 5.37 -2.47
C TYR A 24 3.01 6.66 -2.73
N VAL A 25 2.86 7.61 -1.81
CA VAL A 25 3.63 8.86 -1.75
C VAL A 25 4.10 9.09 -0.33
N ILE A 26 5.37 9.43 -0.15
CA ILE A 26 5.99 9.76 1.13
C ILE A 26 6.41 11.23 1.08
N TYR A 27 5.90 12.04 1.98
CA TYR A 27 6.24 13.45 2.12
C TYR A 27 7.34 13.61 3.18
N LEU A 28 8.47 14.18 2.76
CA LEU A 28 9.63 14.48 3.61
C LEU A 28 9.74 16.00 3.80
N ALA A 29 10.68 16.44 4.63
CA ALA A 29 10.95 17.87 4.81
C ALA A 29 11.33 18.56 3.49
N GLU A 30 12.07 17.84 2.64
CA GLU A 30 12.50 18.31 1.33
C GLU A 30 11.90 17.41 0.25
N GLY A 31 10.70 17.75 -0.21
CA GLY A 31 10.03 17.10 -1.33
C GLY A 31 9.27 15.82 -0.95
N LYS A 32 9.05 14.99 -1.98
CA LYS A 32 8.29 13.75 -1.86
C LYS A 32 8.93 12.62 -2.65
N ILE A 33 8.67 11.40 -2.21
CA ILE A 33 9.05 10.16 -2.89
C ILE A 33 7.76 9.46 -3.31
N GLU A 34 7.67 9.13 -4.60
CA GLU A 34 6.55 8.38 -5.15
C GLU A 34 7.00 6.96 -5.46
N GLY A 35 6.14 5.98 -5.20
CA GLY A 35 6.40 4.58 -5.52
C GLY A 35 5.13 3.87 -5.96
N MET A 36 5.31 2.80 -6.73
CA MET A 36 4.22 2.01 -7.29
C MET A 36 4.70 0.60 -7.63
N GLY A 37 3.78 -0.34 -7.76
CA GLY A 37 4.15 -1.69 -8.14
C GLY A 37 2.99 -2.65 -8.35
N LEU A 38 3.35 -3.90 -8.64
CA LEU A 38 2.42 -5.01 -8.87
C LEU A 38 2.28 -5.82 -7.57
N ALA A 39 1.05 -5.98 -7.09
CA ALA A 39 0.76 -6.61 -5.80
C ALA A 39 0.67 -8.13 -5.87
N SER A 40 0.28 -8.68 -7.02
CA SER A 40 0.10 -10.12 -7.24
C SER A 40 0.19 -10.46 -8.72
N VAL A 41 0.23 -11.76 -9.04
CA VAL A 41 0.25 -12.23 -10.43
C VAL A 41 -1.01 -11.73 -11.17
N PRO A 42 -0.89 -11.04 -12.32
CA PRO A 42 -2.04 -10.53 -13.05
C PRO A 42 -3.01 -11.65 -13.41
N TRP A 43 -4.32 -11.37 -13.31
CA TRP A 43 -5.41 -12.31 -13.63
C TRP A 43 -5.57 -13.50 -12.67
N ASP A 44 -4.73 -13.59 -11.63
CA ASP A 44 -4.82 -14.62 -10.62
C ASP A 44 -6.01 -14.40 -9.68
N SER A 45 -6.68 -15.47 -9.29
CA SER A 45 -7.81 -15.42 -8.33
C SER A 45 -7.44 -14.84 -6.96
N ASN A 46 -6.14 -14.76 -6.63
CA ASN A 46 -5.62 -14.11 -5.44
C ASN A 46 -5.55 -12.58 -5.54
N SER A 47 -5.56 -12.03 -6.76
CA SER A 47 -5.53 -10.60 -7.02
C SER A 47 -6.83 -9.94 -6.58
N THR A 48 -6.76 -9.12 -5.53
CA THR A 48 -7.88 -8.35 -5.01
C THR A 48 -7.47 -6.92 -4.70
N ASN A 49 -8.44 -6.03 -4.61
CA ASN A 49 -8.21 -4.66 -4.17
C ASN A 49 -7.56 -4.65 -2.77
N ASN A 50 -8.07 -5.42 -1.80
CA ASN A 50 -7.47 -5.50 -0.46
C ASN A 50 -6.01 -6.00 -0.47
N VAL A 51 -5.65 -6.94 -1.36
CA VAL A 51 -4.24 -7.37 -1.51
C VAL A 51 -3.38 -6.22 -2.02
N ALA A 52 -3.87 -5.45 -2.98
CA ALA A 52 -3.18 -4.26 -3.48
C ALA A 52 -2.97 -3.21 -2.38
N GLU A 53 -4.03 -2.90 -1.62
CA GLU A 53 -3.98 -1.92 -0.53
C GLU A 53 -2.94 -2.29 0.53
N TYR A 54 -2.96 -3.56 0.96
CA TYR A 54 -1.95 -4.08 1.91
C TYR A 54 -0.54 -4.02 1.33
N MET A 55 -0.35 -4.34 0.06
CA MET A 55 0.97 -4.22 -0.58
C MET A 55 1.43 -2.76 -0.65
N GLY A 56 0.52 -1.82 -0.90
CA GLY A 56 0.79 -0.38 -0.89
C GLY A 56 1.34 0.08 0.45
N VAL A 57 0.63 -0.20 1.54
CA VAL A 57 1.09 0.21 2.89
C VAL A 57 2.37 -0.52 3.30
N ILE A 58 2.54 -1.80 2.97
CA ILE A 58 3.76 -2.57 3.28
C ILE A 58 4.97 -1.98 2.56
N CYS A 59 4.87 -1.74 1.26
CA CYS A 59 5.99 -1.22 0.48
C CYS A 59 6.31 0.23 0.86
N MET A 60 5.31 1.04 1.16
CA MET A 60 5.51 2.39 1.70
C MET A 60 6.24 2.34 3.04
N MET A 61 5.81 1.50 3.99
CA MET A 61 6.48 1.38 5.30
C MET A 61 7.92 0.88 5.17
N LYS A 62 8.18 -0.09 4.29
CA LYS A 62 9.55 -0.55 3.99
C LYS A 62 10.41 0.58 3.47
N ARG A 63 9.87 1.38 2.54
CA ARG A 63 10.57 2.55 2.02
C ARG A 63 10.83 3.61 3.10
N MET A 64 9.83 3.92 3.92
CA MET A 64 9.97 4.82 5.07
C MET A 64 11.08 4.38 6.03
N LEU A 65 11.14 3.09 6.39
CA LEU A 65 12.21 2.54 7.23
C LEU A 65 13.59 2.70 6.57
N SER A 66 13.71 2.43 5.27
CA SER A 66 14.99 2.61 4.54
C SER A 66 15.45 4.06 4.49
N LEU A 67 14.52 5.02 4.61
CA LEU A 67 14.79 6.46 4.67
C LEU A 67 15.08 6.96 6.10
N GLY A 68 15.09 6.08 7.10
CA GLY A 68 15.29 6.48 8.51
C GLY A 68 14.09 7.17 9.16
N VAL A 69 12.88 7.00 8.61
CA VAL A 69 11.65 7.43 9.27
C VAL A 69 11.44 6.60 10.53
N THR A 70 11.18 7.26 11.65
CA THR A 70 10.95 6.63 12.96
C THR A 70 9.54 6.89 13.48
N GLU A 71 8.88 7.94 12.98
CA GLU A 71 7.55 8.39 13.42
C GLU A 71 6.66 8.70 12.22
N PRO A 72 6.17 7.68 11.47
CA PRO A 72 5.32 7.91 10.32
C PRO A 72 3.87 8.23 10.69
N HIS A 73 3.25 9.09 9.88
CA HIS A 73 1.80 9.22 9.77
C HIS A 73 1.35 8.57 8.47
N ILE A 74 0.75 7.40 8.60
CA ILE A 74 0.32 6.50 7.52
C ILE A 74 -1.16 6.76 7.25
N MET A 75 -1.48 7.09 6.00
CA MET A 75 -2.81 7.45 5.56
C MET A 75 -3.23 6.64 4.33
N GLY A 76 -4.52 6.35 4.23
CA GLY A 76 -5.13 5.73 3.04
C GLY A 76 -6.65 5.78 3.14
N ASP A 77 -7.35 5.58 2.03
CA ASP A 77 -8.82 5.62 1.95
C ASP A 77 -9.49 4.25 2.15
N SER A 78 -8.70 3.18 2.28
CA SER A 78 -9.20 1.85 2.64
C SER A 78 -9.52 1.73 4.14
N GLN A 79 -10.77 2.01 4.53
CA GLN A 79 -11.23 1.85 5.92
C GLN A 79 -10.95 0.45 6.49
N LEU A 80 -11.05 -0.59 5.66
CA LEU A 80 -10.79 -1.97 6.08
C LEU A 80 -9.34 -2.12 6.55
N VAL A 81 -8.37 -1.70 5.74
CA VAL A 81 -6.94 -1.82 6.06
C VAL A 81 -6.61 -0.99 7.30
N ILE A 82 -7.08 0.27 7.36
CA ILE A 82 -6.84 1.16 8.50
C ILE A 82 -7.36 0.53 9.80
N LYS A 83 -8.63 0.11 9.83
CA LYS A 83 -9.24 -0.50 11.02
C LYS A 83 -8.58 -1.81 11.43
N GLN A 84 -8.12 -2.62 10.48
CA GLN A 84 -7.37 -3.84 10.79
C GLN A 84 -6.02 -3.52 11.42
N LEU A 85 -5.25 -2.58 10.85
CA LEU A 85 -3.94 -2.17 11.39
C LEU A 85 -4.04 -1.56 12.80
N ASN A 86 -5.11 -0.82 13.06
CA ASN A 86 -5.46 -0.27 14.38
C ASN A 86 -6.00 -1.33 15.36
N GLY A 87 -6.22 -2.57 14.92
CA GLY A 87 -6.74 -3.64 15.77
C GLY A 87 -8.25 -3.56 16.04
N GLU A 88 -8.96 -2.65 15.39
CA GLU A 88 -10.41 -2.51 15.50
C GLU A 88 -11.13 -3.65 14.79
N TYR A 89 -10.60 -4.11 13.65
CA TYR A 89 -11.16 -5.20 12.85
C TYR A 89 -10.28 -6.45 12.84
N SER A 90 -10.92 -7.61 13.00
CA SER A 90 -10.24 -8.91 12.85
C SER A 90 -9.93 -9.24 11.38
N VAL A 91 -8.84 -9.97 11.16
CA VAL A 91 -8.45 -10.46 9.83
C VAL A 91 -8.76 -11.95 9.72
N LYS A 92 -9.74 -12.31 8.89
CA LYS A 92 -10.16 -13.71 8.68
C LYS A 92 -9.73 -14.30 7.34
N SER A 93 -9.39 -13.44 6.38
CA SER A 93 -9.06 -13.86 5.03
C SER A 93 -7.67 -14.48 4.97
N LYS A 94 -7.57 -15.77 4.62
CA LYS A 94 -6.29 -16.52 4.56
C LYS A 94 -5.22 -15.83 3.70
N ARG A 95 -5.62 -15.10 2.65
CA ARG A 95 -4.68 -14.35 1.79
C ARG A 95 -4.22 -13.02 2.39
N ILE A 96 -5.01 -12.43 3.31
CA ILE A 96 -4.69 -11.15 3.95
C ILE A 96 -3.88 -11.36 5.23
N ILE A 97 -4.12 -12.44 5.98
CA ILE A 97 -3.38 -12.78 7.21
C ILE A 97 -1.85 -12.60 7.07
N PRO A 98 -1.16 -13.14 6.03
CA PRO A 98 0.28 -12.94 5.90
C PRO A 98 0.68 -11.48 5.67
N LEU A 99 -0.11 -10.73 4.90
CA LEU A 99 0.14 -9.30 4.64
C LEU A 99 -0.09 -8.45 5.89
N PHE A 100 -1.15 -8.75 6.63
CA PHE A 100 -1.44 -8.11 7.91
C PHE A 100 -0.32 -8.34 8.92
N ASN A 101 0.15 -9.57 9.07
CA ASN A 101 1.25 -9.89 9.99
C ASN A 101 2.54 -9.14 9.62
N GLU A 102 2.87 -9.07 8.33
CA GLU A 102 4.02 -8.29 7.86
C GLU A 102 3.84 -6.79 8.15
N ALA A 103 2.65 -6.24 7.91
CA ALA A 103 2.36 -4.84 8.20
C ALA A 103 2.46 -4.53 9.70
N LYS A 104 1.94 -5.40 10.58
CA LYS A 104 2.10 -5.27 12.04
C LYS A 104 3.57 -5.32 12.47
N ARG A 105 4.35 -6.26 11.93
CA ARG A 105 5.79 -6.35 12.19
C ARG A 105 6.56 -5.10 11.73
N LEU A 106 6.13 -4.46 10.63
CA LEU A 106 6.71 -3.20 10.17
C LEU A 106 6.34 -2.03 11.10
N LEU A 107 5.09 -1.97 11.57
CA LEU A 107 4.65 -0.96 12.53
C LEU A 107 5.47 -1.01 13.83
N GLU A 108 5.78 -2.21 14.32
CA GLU A 108 6.60 -2.42 15.53
C GLU A 108 8.05 -1.96 15.39
N LYS A 109 8.55 -1.71 14.17
CA LYS A 109 9.90 -1.19 13.94
C LYS A 109 10.00 0.32 14.05
N PHE A 110 8.87 1.03 13.95
CA PHE A 110 8.85 2.47 14.18
C PHE A 110 8.85 2.74 15.68
N HIS A 111 9.40 3.90 16.08
CA HIS A 111 9.34 4.33 17.47
C HIS A 111 7.89 4.64 17.89
N SER A 112 7.14 5.25 16.99
CA SER A 112 5.70 5.48 17.10
C SER A 112 5.11 5.56 15.70
N ALA A 113 3.85 5.19 15.50
CA ALA A 113 3.19 5.31 14.20
C ALA A 113 1.73 5.71 14.37
N ARG A 114 1.25 6.65 13.55
CA ARG A 114 -0.17 6.99 13.43
C ARG A 114 -0.72 6.37 12.15
N VAL A 115 -1.80 5.61 12.23
CA VAL A 115 -2.49 5.03 11.08
C VAL A 115 -3.90 5.60 11.01
N GLU A 116 -4.23 6.29 9.92
CA GLU A 116 -5.45 7.10 9.82
C GLU A 116 -6.12 6.94 8.47
N TRP A 117 -7.45 6.88 8.51
CA TRP A 117 -8.25 6.91 7.30
C TRP A 117 -8.41 8.35 6.81
N ILE A 118 -8.26 8.55 5.50
CA ILE A 118 -8.56 9.82 4.84
C ILE A 118 -9.61 9.63 3.74
N PRO A 119 -10.42 10.65 3.41
CA PRO A 119 -11.34 10.57 2.28
C PRO A 119 -10.61 10.35 0.96
N ARG A 120 -11.26 9.69 -0.01
CA ARG A 120 -10.67 9.33 -1.30
C ARG A 120 -10.21 10.56 -2.10
N GLU A 121 -10.94 11.65 -1.99
CA GLU A 121 -10.62 12.94 -2.61
C GLU A 121 -9.29 13.54 -2.12
N GLU A 122 -8.82 13.12 -0.94
CA GLU A 122 -7.52 13.49 -0.36
C GLU A 122 -6.41 12.49 -0.70
N ASN A 123 -6.74 11.31 -1.24
CA ASN A 123 -5.80 10.23 -1.57
C ASN A 123 -5.40 10.18 -3.06
N LYS A 124 -5.73 11.21 -3.84
CA LYS A 124 -5.56 11.25 -5.31
C LYS A 124 -4.13 10.99 -5.79
N GLU A 125 -3.12 11.39 -5.04
CA GLU A 125 -1.73 11.17 -5.45
C GLU A 125 -1.34 9.69 -5.40
N ALA A 126 -1.77 8.96 -4.37
CA ALA A 126 -1.53 7.52 -4.27
C ALA A 126 -2.37 6.75 -5.32
N ASP A 127 -3.62 7.15 -5.56
CA ASP A 127 -4.47 6.60 -6.64
C ASP A 127 -3.83 6.84 -8.02
N ARG A 128 -3.27 8.01 -8.28
CA ARG A 128 -2.51 8.24 -9.53
C ARG A 128 -1.37 7.24 -9.70
N MET A 129 -0.66 6.90 -8.62
CA MET A 129 0.43 5.92 -8.67
C MET A 129 -0.07 4.49 -8.96
N THR A 130 -1.22 4.08 -8.42
CA THR A 130 -1.81 2.76 -8.74
C THR A 130 -2.16 2.66 -10.24
N ARG A 131 -2.72 3.73 -10.81
CA ARG A 131 -3.08 3.86 -12.24
C ARG A 131 -1.87 3.80 -13.16
N LEU A 132 -0.78 4.49 -12.80
CA LEU A 132 0.48 4.42 -13.54
C LEU A 132 1.06 3.01 -13.54
N ALA A 133 1.08 2.32 -12.39
CA ALA A 133 1.52 0.93 -12.33
C ALA A 133 0.64 0.02 -13.20
N TYR A 134 -0.68 0.20 -13.17
CA TYR A 134 -1.61 -0.59 -14.00
C TYR A 134 -1.32 -0.43 -15.49
N ASP A 135 -1.14 0.80 -15.98
CA ASP A 135 -0.76 1.08 -17.37
C ASP A 135 0.60 0.45 -17.74
N LEU A 136 1.58 0.48 -16.84
CA LEU A 136 2.86 -0.17 -17.05
C LEU A 136 2.74 -1.70 -17.12
N VAL A 137 1.85 -2.32 -16.36
CA VAL A 137 1.57 -3.76 -16.45
C VAL A 137 0.95 -4.10 -17.80
N LEU A 138 -0.05 -3.32 -18.24
CA LEU A 138 -0.68 -3.51 -19.56
C LEU A 138 0.31 -3.37 -20.71
N LYS A 139 1.28 -2.45 -20.59
CA LYS A 139 2.37 -2.25 -21.56
C LYS A 139 3.50 -3.27 -21.42
N GLY A 140 3.40 -4.22 -20.48
CA GLY A 140 4.43 -5.23 -20.23
C GLY A 140 5.74 -4.66 -19.66
N LYS A 141 5.73 -3.44 -19.11
CA LYS A 141 6.89 -2.77 -18.53
C LYS A 141 7.06 -3.04 -17.03
N LEU A 142 6.01 -3.48 -16.36
CA LEU A 142 6.02 -3.90 -14.96
C LEU A 142 5.51 -5.34 -14.84
N LYS A 143 6.40 -6.27 -14.48
CA LYS A 143 6.07 -7.72 -14.44
C LYS A 143 6.35 -8.39 -13.10
N LYS A 144 7.20 -7.78 -12.27
CA LYS A 144 7.64 -8.38 -11.01
C LYS A 144 6.69 -7.97 -9.89
N VAL A 145 6.19 -8.96 -9.16
CA VAL A 145 5.39 -8.77 -7.95
C VAL A 145 6.30 -8.37 -6.79
N GLY A 146 5.83 -7.43 -5.96
CA GLY A 146 6.50 -7.04 -4.72
C GLY A 146 6.87 -5.55 -4.69
N CYS A 147 7.66 -5.17 -3.68
CA CYS A 147 8.18 -3.81 -3.55
C CYS A 147 9.26 -3.58 -4.61
N VAL A 148 9.14 -2.46 -5.32
CA VAL A 148 10.16 -1.97 -6.26
C VAL A 148 11.00 -0.95 -5.50
N ASP A 149 12.30 -1.17 -5.45
CA ASP A 149 13.29 -0.27 -4.84
C ASP A 149 13.73 0.83 -5.82
#